data_AF-A0A520D1T6-F1
#
_entry.id   AF-A0A520D1T6-F1
#
_cell.length_a   1.000
_cell.length_b   1.000
_cell.length_c   1.000
_cell.angle_alpha   90.00
_cell.angle_beta   90.00
_cell.angle_gamma   90.00
#
_symmetry.space_group_name_H-M   'P 1'
#
loop_
_entity.id
_entity.type
_entity.pdbx_description
1 polymer ?
#
loop_
_entity_poly.entity_id
_entity_poly.type
_entity_poly.pdbx_seq_one_letter_code
_entity_poly.pdbx_strand_id
1 'polypeptide(L)'
;MVKKQNRLAKEETYFKNLLWIFENEVKVIDQKGNGYNNGAGFEDENHPYLSDLDIFGKSSLFELINRCSTQNGINLLADKLAAPITKDAINLRQEAVKELAAIIDDTFKFRAILRGNDINNIEQLKAKLKHKLAKQLKFTHQPILKFYIKLLPFIMPLLIIAGVIIGGKMWSVLTLVILVHAGLTFFLTKKINEVYYGFGGTSALLADYADAIKWTEEREWKSAIIKSLFSSNDKVSRQIEKLAKIIQAFDARLNLLVGGILNFTLLWDLKCCIRLDEWHQSSISNVENGLDRIGYFEDLISVATLTYNQPNWSFPTIEDEFSFSAVELGHPLIPVKKNVHNNFNVDTKPTVDIITGSNMAGKSTFLRTVGINMVLAYAGAPVCAQKMKLSIYKILTYMRIKDSLNELTYTHPNKNSSVSYHHQ
;
A
#
# COMPACT_ATOMS: atom_id res chain seq x y z
N MET A 1 22.84 27.31 1.49
CA MET A 1 22.83 26.95 0.01
C MET A 1 22.50 25.47 -0.18
N VAL A 2 22.79 24.58 0.90
CA VAL A 2 22.53 23.12 0.83
C VAL A 2 21.09 22.83 1.29
N LYS A 3 20.59 23.60 2.24
CA LYS A 3 19.17 23.44 2.66
C LYS A 3 18.21 23.89 1.56
N LYS A 4 18.55 25.01 1.01
CA LYS A 4 17.71 25.49 -0.11
C LYS A 4 17.76 24.51 -1.29
N GLN A 5 18.93 23.98 -1.59
CA GLN A 5 19.05 22.99 -2.68
C GLN A 5 18.22 21.74 -2.37
N ASN A 6 18.27 21.21 -1.18
CA ASN A 6 17.50 20.00 -0.82
C ASN A 6 15.98 20.27 -0.90
N ARG A 7 15.63 21.43 -0.46
CA ARG A 7 14.19 21.78 -0.56
C ARG A 7 13.74 21.84 -2.03
N LEU A 8 14.50 22.50 -2.84
CA LEU A 8 14.09 22.62 -4.27
C LEU A 8 14.12 21.24 -4.94
N ALA A 9 15.11 20.41 -4.54
CA ALA A 9 15.15 19.05 -5.13
C ALA A 9 13.89 18.26 -4.74
N LYS A 10 13.50 18.36 -3.50
CA LYS A 10 12.26 17.69 -3.05
C LYS A 10 11.04 18.21 -3.83
N GLU A 11 11.00 19.52 -4.03
CA GLU A 11 9.86 20.07 -4.79
C GLU A 11 9.88 19.59 -6.25
N GLU A 12 11.06 19.61 -6.73
CA GLU A 12 11.15 19.13 -8.14
C GLU A 12 10.65 17.68 -8.23
N THR A 13 11.11 16.78 -7.31
CA THR A 13 10.65 15.38 -7.34
C THR A 13 9.12 15.30 -7.21
N TYR A 14 8.60 16.05 -6.31
CA TYR A 14 7.13 16.07 -6.15
C TYR A 14 6.42 16.43 -7.47
N PHE A 15 6.84 17.54 -8.16
CA PHE A 15 6.13 17.99 -9.37
C PHE A 15 6.35 16.98 -10.51
N LYS A 16 7.49 16.31 -10.50
CA LYS A 16 7.67 15.26 -11.53
C LYS A 16 6.70 14.11 -11.29
N ASN A 17 6.61 13.75 -10.04
CA ASN A 17 5.63 12.68 -9.74
C ASN A 17 4.19 13.11 -10.07
N LEU A 18 3.89 14.29 -9.74
CA LEU A 18 2.54 14.78 -10.09
C LEU A 18 2.32 14.77 -11.60
N LEU A 19 3.30 15.30 -12.33
CA LEU A 19 3.16 15.28 -13.80
C LEU A 19 2.96 13.84 -14.29
N TRP A 20 3.75 12.95 -13.78
CA TRP A 20 3.58 11.55 -14.19
C TRP A 20 2.13 11.07 -13.94
N ILE A 21 1.61 11.36 -12.72
CA ILE A 21 0.23 10.92 -12.39
C ILE A 21 -0.75 11.46 -13.42
N PHE A 22 -0.59 12.74 -13.80
CA PHE A 22 -1.53 13.31 -14.79
C PHE A 22 -1.38 12.61 -16.14
N GLU A 23 -0.16 12.44 -16.46
CA GLU A 23 0.04 11.81 -17.78
C GLU A 23 -0.52 10.38 -17.78
N ASN A 24 -0.25 9.69 -16.69
CA ASN A 24 -0.81 8.33 -16.59
C ASN A 24 -2.34 8.33 -16.67
N GLU A 25 -3.00 9.32 -16.04
CA GLU A 25 -4.48 9.32 -16.10
C GLU A 25 -4.98 9.57 -17.53
N VAL A 26 -4.27 10.43 -18.18
CA VAL A 26 -4.67 10.68 -19.58
C VAL A 26 -4.50 9.39 -20.40
N LYS A 27 -3.42 8.69 -20.11
CA LYS A 27 -3.20 7.44 -20.86
C LYS A 27 -4.30 6.41 -20.56
N VAL A 28 -4.65 6.30 -19.31
CA VAL A 28 -5.68 5.29 -18.95
C VAL A 28 -7.02 5.68 -19.61
N ILE A 29 -7.35 6.94 -19.64
CA ILE A 29 -8.63 7.38 -20.24
C ILE A 29 -8.60 7.11 -21.75
N ASP A 30 -7.42 7.21 -22.30
CA ASP A 30 -7.33 6.99 -23.76
C ASP A 30 -7.07 5.51 -24.07
N GLN A 31 -7.09 4.68 -22.95
CA GLN A 31 -6.91 3.22 -23.07
C GLN A 31 -5.56 2.88 -23.68
N LYS A 32 -4.54 3.63 -23.31
CA LYS A 32 -3.17 3.38 -23.83
C LYS A 32 -2.33 2.71 -22.73
N GLY A 33 -3.05 2.25 -21.66
CA GLY A 33 -2.30 1.51 -20.62
C GLY A 33 -2.24 2.30 -19.30
N ASN A 34 -1.94 1.53 -18.23
CA ASN A 34 -1.79 2.08 -16.86
C ASN A 34 -0.38 1.77 -16.33
N GLY A 35 0.33 2.89 -15.90
CA GLY A 35 1.75 2.76 -15.48
C GLY A 35 1.87 2.09 -14.10
N TYR A 36 0.80 1.82 -13.40
CA TYR A 36 0.89 1.14 -12.10
C TYR A 36 0.97 -0.37 -12.32
N ASN A 37 1.27 -1.12 -11.21
CA ASN A 37 1.26 -2.60 -11.24
C ASN A 37 -0.02 -3.15 -11.88
N ASN A 38 0.18 -4.17 -12.71
CA ASN A 38 -1.01 -4.68 -13.43
C ASN A 38 -1.55 -5.95 -12.77
N GLY A 39 -0.86 -6.39 -11.66
CA GLY A 39 -1.42 -7.51 -10.86
C GLY A 39 -0.99 -8.87 -11.44
N ALA A 40 -0.01 -8.87 -12.26
CA ALA A 40 0.39 -10.13 -12.91
C ALA A 40 0.74 -11.18 -11.84
N GLY A 41 1.25 -10.76 -10.70
CA GLY A 41 1.64 -11.69 -9.61
C GLY A 41 0.42 -12.39 -9.00
N PHE A 42 -0.79 -11.96 -9.35
CA PHE A 42 -1.97 -12.54 -8.68
C PHE A 42 -2.71 -13.44 -9.67
N GLU A 43 -2.17 -13.66 -10.82
CA GLU A 43 -2.84 -14.54 -11.78
C GLU A 43 -2.91 -15.97 -11.22
N ASP A 44 -4.07 -16.48 -11.41
CA ASP A 44 -4.29 -17.85 -10.92
C ASP A 44 -5.30 -18.56 -11.84
N GLU A 45 -4.79 -19.65 -12.46
CA GLU A 45 -5.65 -20.33 -13.48
C GLU A 45 -6.64 -21.27 -12.79
N ASN A 46 -6.29 -21.62 -11.59
CA ASN A 46 -7.20 -22.56 -10.89
C ASN A 46 -8.35 -21.83 -10.19
N HIS A 47 -8.19 -20.51 -10.16
CA HIS A 47 -9.31 -19.75 -9.58
C HIS A 47 -10.54 -19.77 -10.49
N PRO A 48 -11.79 -19.77 -9.90
CA PRO A 48 -13.05 -20.02 -10.62
C PRO A 48 -13.29 -18.99 -11.73
N TYR A 49 -12.66 -17.73 -11.59
CA TYR A 49 -13.10 -16.78 -12.64
C TYR A 49 -11.95 -15.83 -13.00
N LEU A 50 -10.88 -15.85 -12.33
CA LEU A 50 -9.88 -14.78 -12.50
C LEU A 50 -9.33 -14.80 -13.92
N SER A 51 -8.97 -15.93 -14.45
CA SER A 51 -8.34 -15.98 -15.78
C SER A 51 -9.38 -15.73 -16.88
N ASP A 52 -10.56 -16.32 -16.68
CA ASP A 52 -11.59 -16.21 -17.73
C ASP A 52 -12.12 -14.78 -17.86
N LEU A 53 -12.02 -14.04 -16.74
CA LEU A 53 -12.62 -12.69 -16.84
C LEU A 53 -11.53 -11.64 -16.93
N ASP A 54 -10.27 -12.03 -17.11
CA ASP A 54 -9.13 -11.09 -17.30
C ASP A 54 -9.05 -10.10 -16.14
N ILE A 55 -9.02 -10.74 -14.88
CA ILE A 55 -9.03 -9.85 -13.70
C ILE A 55 -7.61 -9.31 -13.48
N PHE A 56 -6.55 -10.10 -13.77
CA PHE A 56 -5.18 -9.60 -13.48
C PHE A 56 -4.34 -9.69 -14.76
N GLY A 57 -3.19 -8.86 -14.81
CA GLY A 57 -2.23 -8.86 -15.94
C GLY A 57 -2.46 -7.67 -16.88
N LYS A 58 -1.82 -7.84 -18.01
CA LYS A 58 -1.88 -6.74 -19.00
C LYS A 58 -3.29 -6.68 -19.63
N SER A 59 -3.78 -5.43 -19.76
CA SER A 59 -5.13 -5.17 -20.31
C SER A 59 -6.22 -5.84 -19.48
N SER A 60 -6.07 -5.83 -18.17
CA SER A 60 -7.03 -6.48 -17.25
C SER A 60 -7.78 -5.42 -16.44
N LEU A 61 -8.82 -6.00 -15.73
CA LEU A 61 -9.62 -5.10 -14.86
C LEU A 61 -8.74 -4.48 -13.78
N PHE A 62 -7.85 -5.25 -13.18
CA PHE A 62 -6.97 -4.68 -12.13
C PHE A 62 -6.12 -3.54 -12.69
N GLU A 63 -5.56 -3.76 -13.91
CA GLU A 63 -4.73 -2.67 -14.52
C GLU A 63 -5.58 -1.42 -14.76
N LEU A 64 -6.83 -1.63 -15.10
CA LEU A 64 -7.72 -0.47 -15.34
C LEU A 64 -7.98 0.31 -14.05
N ILE A 65 -7.93 -0.37 -12.88
CA ILE A 65 -8.46 0.27 -11.65
C ILE A 65 -7.26 0.71 -10.77
N ASN A 66 -6.19 0.12 -10.80
CA ASN A 66 -5.16 0.23 -9.76
C ASN A 66 -4.46 1.60 -9.82
N ARG A 67 -4.37 2.25 -8.61
CA ARG A 67 -3.55 3.47 -8.42
C ARG A 67 -2.74 3.33 -7.14
N CYS A 68 -2.47 2.07 -6.79
CA CYS A 68 -1.81 1.86 -5.49
C CYS A 68 -0.28 1.88 -5.69
N SER A 69 0.38 2.58 -4.69
CA SER A 69 1.88 2.63 -4.73
C SER A 69 2.46 1.77 -3.60
N THR A 70 1.55 1.39 -2.72
CA THR A 70 2.06 0.56 -1.61
C THR A 70 1.70 -0.91 -1.88
N GLN A 71 2.60 -1.79 -1.26
CA GLN A 71 2.34 -3.24 -1.46
C GLN A 71 1.02 -3.64 -0.81
N ASN A 72 0.82 -3.19 0.36
CA ASN A 72 -0.46 -3.51 1.02
C ASN A 72 -1.66 -3.05 0.18
N GLY A 73 -1.65 -1.84 -0.37
CA GLY A 73 -2.76 -1.37 -1.25
C GLY A 73 -2.98 -2.31 -2.45
N ILE A 74 -1.86 -2.70 -3.05
CA ILE A 74 -1.95 -3.58 -4.23
C ILE A 74 -2.61 -4.91 -3.81
N ASN A 75 -2.22 -5.45 -2.72
CA ASN A 75 -2.79 -6.72 -2.24
C ASN A 75 -4.27 -6.58 -1.88
N LEU A 76 -4.57 -5.48 -1.18
CA LEU A 76 -5.97 -5.31 -0.78
C LEU A 76 -6.90 -5.19 -2.00
N LEU A 77 -6.48 -4.38 -2.96
CA LEU A 77 -7.33 -4.25 -4.16
C LEU A 77 -7.46 -5.60 -4.87
N ALA A 78 -6.37 -6.32 -4.96
CA ALA A 78 -6.43 -7.64 -5.64
C ALA A 78 -7.38 -8.58 -4.90
N ASP A 79 -7.24 -8.63 -3.60
CA ASP A 79 -8.11 -9.51 -2.81
C ASP A 79 -9.60 -9.18 -3.02
N LYS A 80 -9.89 -7.91 -3.19
CA LYS A 80 -11.32 -7.54 -3.32
C LYS A 80 -11.85 -7.91 -4.70
N LEU A 81 -10.91 -8.04 -5.65
CA LEU A 81 -11.38 -8.43 -7.00
C LEU A 81 -11.41 -9.95 -7.14
N ALA A 82 -10.80 -10.61 -6.14
CA ALA A 82 -10.68 -12.08 -6.30
C ALA A 82 -11.77 -12.79 -5.50
N ALA A 83 -12.47 -12.03 -4.69
CA ALA A 83 -13.56 -12.68 -3.93
C ALA A 83 -14.58 -11.62 -3.49
N PRO A 84 -15.89 -12.13 -3.44
CA PRO A 84 -16.90 -11.17 -2.98
C PRO A 84 -16.79 -10.88 -1.48
N ILE A 85 -17.23 -9.61 -1.16
CA ILE A 85 -17.32 -9.26 0.28
C ILE A 85 -18.80 -9.13 0.64
N THR A 86 -19.04 -8.90 1.95
CA THR A 86 -20.46 -8.90 2.39
C THR A 86 -21.18 -7.66 1.86
N LYS A 87 -22.53 -7.80 1.81
CA LYS A 87 -23.36 -6.67 1.33
C LYS A 87 -23.08 -5.40 2.15
N ASP A 88 -23.02 -5.59 3.50
CA ASP A 88 -22.79 -4.39 4.35
C ASP A 88 -21.42 -3.74 4.02
N ALA A 89 -20.45 -4.63 3.83
CA ALA A 89 -19.11 -4.07 3.52
C ALA A 89 -19.11 -3.37 2.15
N ILE A 90 -19.83 -3.94 1.19
CA ILE A 90 -19.87 -3.31 -0.16
C ILE A 90 -20.53 -1.94 -0.05
N ASN A 91 -21.66 -1.89 0.69
CA ASN A 91 -22.38 -0.59 0.80
C ASN A 91 -21.52 0.46 1.51
N LEU A 92 -20.82 0.04 2.56
CA LEU A 92 -19.95 1.02 3.26
C LEU A 92 -18.81 1.49 2.35
N ARG A 93 -18.35 0.55 1.63
CA ARG A 93 -17.26 0.95 0.70
C ARG A 93 -17.77 1.90 -0.38
N GLN A 94 -18.96 1.60 -0.99
CA GLN A 94 -19.50 2.51 -2.03
C GLN A 94 -19.64 3.94 -1.48
N GLU A 95 -20.02 4.07 -0.18
CA GLU A 95 -20.11 5.42 0.41
C GLU A 95 -18.74 6.09 0.46
N ALA A 96 -17.78 5.33 0.83
CA ALA A 96 -16.41 5.92 0.92
C ALA A 96 -15.90 6.30 -0.46
N VAL A 97 -16.16 5.42 -1.43
CA VAL A 97 -15.67 5.69 -2.79
C VAL A 97 -16.35 6.96 -3.34
N LYS A 98 -17.65 7.09 -3.07
CA LYS A 98 -18.35 8.30 -3.54
C LYS A 98 -17.79 9.57 -2.87
N GLU A 99 -17.58 9.44 -1.58
CA GLU A 99 -17.01 10.60 -0.88
C GLU A 99 -15.65 11.00 -1.49
N LEU A 100 -14.80 10.01 -1.79
CA LEU A 100 -13.47 10.35 -2.34
C LEU A 100 -13.59 10.84 -3.79
N ALA A 101 -14.48 10.23 -4.54
CA ALA A 101 -14.65 10.67 -5.94
C ALA A 101 -15.02 12.15 -6.01
N ALA A 102 -15.70 12.66 -4.98
CA ALA A 102 -16.12 14.08 -4.99
C ALA A 102 -14.91 15.01 -4.79
N ILE A 103 -13.87 14.43 -4.33
CA ILE A 103 -12.67 15.29 -4.15
C ILE A 103 -11.48 14.65 -4.87
N ILE A 104 -11.71 14.14 -6.00
CA ILE A 104 -10.71 13.30 -6.69
C ILE A 104 -9.47 14.16 -7.00
N ASP A 105 -9.61 15.47 -7.27
CA ASP A 105 -8.45 16.32 -7.61
C ASP A 105 -7.50 16.44 -6.42
N ASP A 106 -8.12 16.42 -5.25
CA ASP A 106 -7.25 16.58 -4.06
C ASP A 106 -6.42 15.31 -3.80
N THR A 107 -6.82 14.17 -4.42
CA THR A 107 -6.09 12.92 -4.13
C THR A 107 -4.80 12.84 -4.95
N PHE A 108 -4.62 13.74 -5.98
CA PHE A 108 -3.40 13.68 -6.81
C PHE A 108 -2.15 13.98 -5.99
N LYS A 109 -2.40 14.95 -5.06
CA LYS A 109 -1.24 15.24 -4.19
C LYS A 109 -0.85 14.01 -3.36
N PHE A 110 -1.87 13.42 -2.83
CA PHE A 110 -1.60 12.20 -2.03
C PHE A 110 -0.90 11.14 -2.88
N ARG A 111 -1.28 10.91 -4.01
CA ARG A 111 -0.67 9.88 -4.89
C ARG A 111 0.75 10.28 -5.29
N ALA A 112 0.91 11.54 -5.54
CA ALA A 112 2.26 11.99 -5.97
C ALA A 112 3.28 11.82 -4.85
N ILE A 113 2.79 12.09 -3.62
CA ILE A 113 3.73 11.99 -2.47
C ILE A 113 4.19 10.55 -2.31
N LEU A 114 3.37 9.56 -2.73
CA LEU A 114 3.72 8.15 -2.44
C LEU A 114 4.42 7.53 -3.66
N ARG A 115 4.29 7.83 -4.98
CA ARG A 115 4.69 7.25 -6.28
C ARG A 115 6.21 7.30 -6.45
N GLY A 116 6.97 7.58 -5.55
CA GLY A 116 8.45 7.67 -5.71
C GLY A 116 9.17 6.91 -4.60
N ASN A 117 8.31 6.32 -3.91
CA ASN A 117 8.98 5.62 -2.79
C ASN A 117 9.18 4.14 -3.15
N ASP A 118 10.36 3.64 -2.77
CA ASP A 118 10.68 2.23 -3.06
C ASP A 118 9.91 1.30 -2.10
N ILE A 119 9.10 0.44 -2.73
CA ILE A 119 8.20 -0.44 -1.94
C ILE A 119 9.04 -1.39 -1.09
N ASN A 120 10.18 -1.83 -1.62
CA ASN A 120 11.01 -2.78 -0.83
C ASN A 120 11.63 -2.12 0.40
N ASN A 121 11.98 -0.85 0.24
CA ASN A 121 12.58 -0.16 1.39
C ASN A 121 11.59 -0.01 2.55
N ILE A 122 10.36 0.37 2.23
CA ILE A 122 9.39 0.57 3.33
C ILE A 122 9.02 -0.77 3.97
N GLU A 123 8.96 -1.85 3.14
CA GLU A 123 8.61 -3.16 3.73
C GLU A 123 9.75 -3.67 4.63
N GLN A 124 10.94 -3.48 4.21
CA GLN A 124 12.07 -3.86 5.08
C GLN A 124 12.08 -3.04 6.37
N LEU A 125 11.79 -1.77 6.19
CA LEU A 125 11.73 -0.92 7.40
C LEU A 125 10.63 -1.38 8.35
N LYS A 126 9.46 -1.69 7.75
CA LYS A 126 8.35 -2.14 8.62
C LYS A 126 8.74 -3.43 9.34
N ALA A 127 9.36 -4.31 8.61
CA ALA A 127 9.78 -5.58 9.23
C ALA A 127 10.79 -5.34 10.37
N LYS A 128 11.67 -4.48 10.09
CA LYS A 128 12.64 -4.16 11.16
C LYS A 128 11.96 -3.53 12.38
N LEU A 129 11.12 -2.57 12.17
CA LEU A 129 10.46 -1.89 13.31
C LEU A 129 9.65 -2.90 14.13
N LYS A 130 9.16 -3.93 13.42
CA LYS A 130 8.21 -4.84 14.12
C LYS A 130 8.99 -5.97 14.80
N HIS A 131 10.01 -6.43 14.20
CA HIS A 131 10.46 -7.75 14.71
C HIS A 131 11.89 -7.64 15.24
N LYS A 132 12.65 -6.64 14.88
CA LYS A 132 14.09 -6.73 15.23
C LYS A 132 14.50 -5.57 16.12
N LEU A 133 13.84 -4.43 15.97
CA LEU A 133 14.38 -3.17 16.53
C LEU A 133 14.36 -3.22 18.06
N ALA A 134 13.33 -3.81 18.66
CA ALA A 134 13.26 -3.82 20.13
C ALA A 134 14.46 -4.57 20.73
N LYS A 135 14.74 -5.70 20.13
CA LYS A 135 15.89 -6.49 20.64
C LYS A 135 17.22 -5.76 20.42
N GLN A 136 17.36 -5.09 19.30
CA GLN A 136 18.63 -4.41 18.96
C GLN A 136 18.85 -3.17 19.84
N LEU A 137 17.76 -2.72 20.57
CA LEU A 137 17.89 -1.47 21.35
C LEU A 137 18.01 -1.80 22.84
N LYS A 138 18.18 -3.06 23.22
CA LYS A 138 18.19 -3.45 24.64
C LYS A 138 19.41 -2.86 25.35
N PHE A 139 20.50 -2.65 24.60
CA PHE A 139 21.73 -2.15 25.25
C PHE A 139 21.56 -0.68 25.67
N THR A 140 20.44 -0.01 25.24
CA THR A 140 20.25 1.41 25.58
C THR A 140 19.47 1.53 26.90
N HIS A 141 19.12 0.42 27.60
CA HIS A 141 18.23 0.47 28.79
C HIS A 141 19.04 0.65 30.06
N GLN A 142 20.34 0.86 29.83
CA GLN A 142 21.14 1.08 31.05
C GLN A 142 20.95 2.52 31.56
N PRO A 143 20.43 2.73 32.85
CA PRO A 143 20.02 4.04 33.38
C PRO A 143 21.22 5.00 33.53
N ILE A 144 22.36 4.39 33.83
CA ILE A 144 23.53 5.28 34.03
C ILE A 144 23.94 5.89 32.67
N LEU A 145 23.95 5.07 31.72
CA LEU A 145 24.31 5.56 30.37
C LEU A 145 23.33 6.62 29.88
N LYS A 146 22.03 6.48 30.09
CA LYS A 146 21.01 7.47 29.65
C LYS A 146 21.20 8.81 30.37
N PHE A 147 21.44 8.61 31.66
CA PHE A 147 21.62 9.85 32.45
C PHE A 147 22.87 10.61 32.00
N TYR A 148 23.97 9.86 31.78
CA TYR A 148 25.23 10.51 31.31
C TYR A 148 25.01 11.20 29.96
N ILE A 149 24.36 10.59 29.00
CA ILE A 149 24.17 11.17 27.65
C ILE A 149 23.28 12.42 27.75
N LYS A 150 22.31 12.47 28.64
CA LYS A 150 21.45 13.66 28.82
C LYS A 150 22.26 14.85 29.34
N LEU A 151 23.35 14.57 30.09
CA LEU A 151 24.13 15.67 30.71
C LEU A 151 25.20 16.18 29.74
N LEU A 152 25.51 15.47 28.63
CA LEU A 152 26.68 15.74 27.78
C LEU A 152 26.57 17.10 27.10
N PRO A 153 25.37 17.55 26.68
CA PRO A 153 25.31 18.87 26.02
C PRO A 153 25.65 20.01 26.99
N PHE A 154 25.66 19.68 28.31
CA PHE A 154 26.01 20.74 29.28
C PHE A 154 27.46 20.58 29.76
N ILE A 155 27.89 19.33 29.85
CA ILE A 155 29.22 19.08 30.43
C ILE A 155 30.30 19.42 29.40
N MET A 156 30.06 19.13 28.12
CA MET A 156 31.14 19.28 27.10
C MET A 156 31.48 20.75 26.88
N PRO A 157 30.50 21.66 26.75
CA PRO A 157 30.88 23.08 26.59
C PRO A 157 31.57 23.62 27.85
N LEU A 158 31.08 23.17 29.03
CA LEU A 158 31.73 23.62 30.27
C LEU A 158 33.20 23.17 30.33
N LEU A 159 33.47 21.98 29.87
CA LEU A 159 34.86 21.48 29.89
C LEU A 159 35.72 22.23 28.87
N ILE A 160 35.08 22.57 27.79
CA ILE A 160 35.84 23.33 26.77
C ILE A 160 36.16 24.73 27.29
N ILE A 161 35.15 25.37 27.92
CA ILE A 161 35.37 26.74 28.46
C ILE A 161 36.42 26.68 29.57
N ALA A 162 36.33 25.68 30.41
CA ALA A 162 37.34 25.53 31.50
C ALA A 162 38.73 25.30 30.90
N GLY A 163 38.77 24.54 29.85
CA GLY A 163 40.07 24.33 29.18
C GLY A 163 40.66 25.63 28.66
N VAL A 164 39.83 26.51 28.19
CA VAL A 164 40.33 27.79 27.62
C VAL A 164 40.79 28.72 28.75
N ILE A 165 40.12 28.66 29.94
CA ILE A 165 40.40 29.64 31.02
C ILE A 165 41.58 29.12 31.86
N ILE A 166 41.55 27.84 32.19
CA ILE A 166 42.46 27.30 33.22
C ILE A 166 43.70 26.75 32.52
N GLY A 167 43.69 26.40 31.19
CA GLY A 167 44.85 26.02 30.37
C GLY A 167 45.36 24.63 30.76
N GLY A 168 46.28 24.00 30.18
CA GLY A 168 47.15 22.81 30.22
C GLY A 168 46.45 21.60 30.85
N LYS A 169 46.13 21.56 32.25
CA LYS A 169 45.59 20.36 32.92
C LYS A 169 44.12 20.10 32.53
N MET A 170 43.42 21.13 32.24
CA MET A 170 41.98 20.94 31.88
C MET A 170 41.86 20.42 30.44
N TRP A 171 42.85 20.77 29.54
CA TRP A 171 42.80 20.17 28.19
C TRP A 171 43.10 18.67 28.25
N SER A 172 44.01 18.24 29.30
CA SER A 172 44.26 16.78 29.44
C SER A 172 42.98 16.04 29.88
N VAL A 173 42.19 16.68 30.79
CA VAL A 173 40.92 16.04 31.21
C VAL A 173 39.98 15.91 30.01
N LEU A 174 39.86 16.97 29.23
CA LEU A 174 38.98 16.89 28.05
C LEU A 174 39.45 15.77 27.09
N THR A 175 40.76 15.68 26.93
CA THR A 175 41.26 14.62 26.02
C THR A 175 40.92 13.23 26.58
N LEU A 176 41.11 13.08 27.84
CA LEU A 176 40.76 11.78 28.43
C LEU A 176 39.28 11.46 28.24
N VAL A 177 38.41 12.47 28.44
CA VAL A 177 36.97 12.23 28.24
C VAL A 177 36.70 11.82 26.78
N ILE A 178 37.31 12.52 25.87
CA ILE A 178 37.07 12.21 24.45
C ILE A 178 37.56 10.77 24.17
N LEU A 179 38.70 10.35 24.82
CA LEU A 179 39.20 8.98 24.58
C LEU A 179 38.23 7.94 25.16
N VAL A 180 37.71 8.33 26.32
CA VAL A 180 36.70 7.41 26.88
C VAL A 180 35.51 7.30 25.91
N HIS A 181 35.00 8.47 25.37
CA HIS A 181 33.88 8.40 24.41
C HIS A 181 34.26 7.56 23.19
N ALA A 182 35.54 7.75 22.75
CA ALA A 182 35.95 6.94 21.58
C ALA A 182 35.94 5.45 21.93
N GLY A 183 36.46 5.12 23.16
CA GLY A 183 36.44 3.71 23.60
C GLY A 183 35.00 3.17 23.68
N LEU A 184 34.12 3.97 24.28
CA LEU A 184 32.72 3.52 24.38
C LEU A 184 32.10 3.30 22.99
N THR A 185 32.31 4.27 22.11
CA THR A 185 31.74 4.12 20.74
C THR A 185 32.33 2.87 20.06
N PHE A 186 33.63 2.68 20.30
CA PHE A 186 34.27 1.51 19.66
C PHE A 186 33.66 0.21 20.19
N PHE A 187 33.40 0.11 21.45
CA PHE A 187 32.88 -1.15 22.03
C PHE A 187 31.43 -1.38 21.63
N LEU A 188 30.72 -0.25 21.34
CA LEU A 188 29.29 -0.44 21.05
C LEU A 188 29.03 -0.33 19.55
N THR A 189 30.02 -0.24 18.80
CA THR A 189 29.85 0.09 17.37
C THR A 189 29.05 -1.03 16.68
N LYS A 190 29.36 -2.29 17.02
CA LYS A 190 28.60 -3.38 16.37
C LYS A 190 27.09 -3.26 16.66
N LYS A 191 26.76 -3.01 17.91
CA LYS A 191 25.33 -2.88 18.28
C LYS A 191 24.69 -1.67 17.61
N ILE A 192 25.47 -0.55 17.59
CA ILE A 192 24.91 0.68 16.97
C ILE A 192 24.70 0.44 15.47
N ASN A 193 25.65 -0.27 14.87
CA ASN A 193 25.50 -0.50 13.42
C ASN A 193 24.29 -1.41 13.14
N GLU A 194 24.09 -2.33 13.98
CA GLU A 194 22.91 -3.21 13.78
C GLU A 194 21.60 -2.42 13.85
N VAL A 195 21.61 -1.44 14.74
CA VAL A 195 20.38 -0.61 14.84
C VAL A 195 20.26 0.27 13.59
N TYR A 196 21.40 0.79 13.13
CA TYR A 196 21.32 1.78 12.03
C TYR A 196 21.02 1.07 10.71
N TYR A 197 21.63 -0.16 10.56
CA TYR A 197 21.44 -0.79 9.25
C TYR A 197 19.97 -1.14 9.04
N GLY A 198 19.43 -0.79 7.95
CA GLY A 198 17.99 -1.05 7.69
C GLY A 198 17.17 0.25 7.68
N PHE A 199 17.90 1.36 8.18
CA PHE A 199 17.19 2.66 8.15
C PHE A 199 17.84 3.58 7.12
N GLY A 200 19.00 3.13 6.61
CA GLY A 200 19.75 4.05 5.73
C GLY A 200 18.90 4.48 4.52
N GLY A 201 18.77 5.84 4.43
CA GLY A 201 18.16 6.41 3.21
C GLY A 201 16.63 6.37 3.28
N THR A 202 16.02 6.05 4.54
CA THR A 202 14.54 5.88 4.54
C THR A 202 13.89 7.10 5.20
N SER A 203 14.72 8.07 5.66
CA SER A 203 14.10 9.22 6.35
C SER A 203 13.19 10.01 5.39
N ALA A 204 13.68 10.18 4.15
CA ALA A 204 12.83 10.93 3.19
C ALA A 204 11.52 10.17 2.91
N LEU A 205 11.69 8.81 2.81
CA LEU A 205 10.49 7.97 2.60
C LEU A 205 9.50 8.13 3.77
N LEU A 206 9.93 8.09 5.01
CA LEU A 206 9.04 8.24 6.17
C LEU A 206 8.40 9.62 6.20
N ALA A 207 9.22 10.57 5.75
CA ALA A 207 8.64 11.93 5.74
C ALA A 207 7.49 12.01 4.71
N ASP A 208 7.67 11.36 3.58
CA ASP A 208 6.59 11.36 2.58
C ASP A 208 5.34 10.65 3.14
N TYR A 209 5.54 9.53 3.85
CA TYR A 209 4.36 8.85 4.44
C TYR A 209 3.71 9.73 5.50
N ALA A 210 4.57 10.36 6.28
CA ALA A 210 3.97 11.27 7.30
C ALA A 210 3.12 12.36 6.62
N ASP A 211 3.61 12.87 5.50
CA ASP A 211 2.84 13.94 4.81
C ASP A 211 1.52 13.37 4.26
N ALA A 212 1.60 12.14 3.73
CA ALA A 212 0.37 11.56 3.18
C ALA A 212 -0.65 11.30 4.29
N ILE A 213 -0.19 10.83 5.38
CA ILE A 213 -1.13 10.53 6.48
C ILE A 213 -1.67 11.84 7.07
N LYS A 214 -0.73 12.74 7.20
CA LYS A 214 -1.19 14.06 7.71
C LYS A 214 -2.32 14.62 6.84
N TRP A 215 -2.15 14.51 5.53
CA TRP A 215 -3.20 15.00 4.62
C TRP A 215 -4.55 14.34 4.95
N THR A 216 -4.49 13.05 5.30
CA THR A 216 -5.76 12.36 5.61
C THR A 216 -6.28 12.78 7.00
N GLU A 217 -5.45 13.09 7.93
CA GLU A 217 -5.86 13.44 9.31
C GLU A 217 -6.43 14.86 9.38
N GLU A 218 -6.13 15.73 8.45
CA GLU A 218 -6.54 17.15 8.55
C GLU A 218 -7.90 17.35 7.87
N ARG A 219 -8.44 16.24 7.56
CA ARG A 219 -9.74 16.38 6.90
C ARG A 219 -10.82 15.72 7.75
N GLU A 220 -11.99 16.26 7.45
CA GLU A 220 -13.12 15.63 8.14
C GLU A 220 -13.85 14.67 7.18
N TRP A 221 -13.86 13.39 7.69
CA TRP A 221 -14.47 12.38 6.79
C TRP A 221 -15.88 12.05 7.27
N LYS A 222 -16.66 11.61 6.20
CA LYS A 222 -18.09 11.33 6.53
C LYS A 222 -18.34 9.82 6.48
N SER A 223 -17.62 9.19 5.63
CA SER A 223 -17.92 7.75 5.45
C SER A 223 -17.36 6.94 6.63
N ALA A 224 -18.14 5.94 7.05
CA ALA A 224 -17.80 5.16 8.26
C ALA A 224 -16.45 4.44 8.10
N ILE A 225 -16.16 3.93 6.91
CA ILE A 225 -14.90 3.16 6.72
C ILE A 225 -13.69 4.11 6.83
N ILE A 226 -13.84 5.33 6.19
CA ILE A 226 -12.65 6.22 6.24
C ILE A 226 -12.47 6.76 7.67
N LYS A 227 -13.58 6.99 8.36
CA LYS A 227 -13.46 7.49 9.75
C LYS A 227 -12.77 6.45 10.64
N SER A 228 -13.17 5.23 10.38
CA SER A 228 -12.59 4.19 11.25
C SER A 228 -11.08 4.03 10.99
N LEU A 229 -10.62 4.47 9.83
CA LEU A 229 -9.18 4.33 9.55
C LEU A 229 -8.36 5.38 10.29
N PHE A 230 -9.17 6.55 10.68
CA PHE A 230 -8.36 7.64 11.27
C PHE A 230 -9.00 8.08 12.58
N SER A 231 -9.51 7.15 13.50
CA SER A 231 -10.36 7.40 14.69
C SER A 231 -9.48 7.65 15.92
N SER A 232 -8.09 7.81 15.71
CA SER A 232 -7.33 7.98 16.97
C SER A 232 -6.99 9.46 17.21
N ASN A 233 -7.18 9.92 18.56
CA ASN A 233 -6.87 11.30 19.01
C ASN A 233 -5.38 11.62 18.86
N ASP A 234 -4.51 10.49 18.82
CA ASP A 234 -3.07 10.78 18.57
C ASP A 234 -2.75 10.66 17.07
N LYS A 235 -2.06 11.82 16.63
CA LYS A 235 -1.84 11.88 15.17
C LYS A 235 -0.62 11.03 14.79
N VAL A 236 -0.84 9.93 14.11
CA VAL A 236 0.18 8.98 13.65
C VAL A 236 1.20 9.71 12.75
N SER A 237 0.78 10.71 12.00
CA SER A 237 1.72 11.45 11.13
C SER A 237 2.84 12.09 11.95
N ARG A 238 2.46 12.59 13.16
CA ARG A 238 3.50 13.23 14.01
C ARG A 238 4.50 12.20 14.52
N GLN A 239 4.00 11.06 14.81
CA GLN A 239 4.91 10.00 15.30
C GLN A 239 5.86 9.53 14.19
N ILE A 240 5.34 9.42 12.99
CA ILE A 240 6.22 9.01 11.87
C ILE A 240 7.22 10.13 11.57
N GLU A 241 6.75 11.40 11.71
CA GLU A 241 7.68 12.51 11.48
C GLU A 241 8.81 12.50 12.52
N LYS A 242 8.43 12.23 13.72
CA LYS A 242 9.48 12.16 14.76
C LYS A 242 10.49 11.05 14.42
N LEU A 243 9.98 9.91 14.00
CA LEU A 243 10.91 8.84 13.59
C LEU A 243 11.82 9.29 12.44
N ALA A 244 11.19 9.95 11.44
CA ALA A 244 12.02 10.45 10.30
C ALA A 244 13.12 11.39 10.79
N LYS A 245 12.81 12.24 11.78
CA LYS A 245 13.81 13.21 12.27
C LYS A 245 14.92 12.49 13.05
N ILE A 246 14.50 11.44 13.80
CA ILE A 246 15.54 10.70 14.54
C ILE A 246 16.50 10.03 13.54
N ILE A 247 15.93 9.43 12.49
CA ILE A 247 16.77 8.73 11.51
C ILE A 247 17.63 9.73 10.74
N GLN A 248 17.00 10.89 10.43
CA GLN A 248 17.79 11.95 9.75
C GLN A 248 18.97 12.39 10.63
N ALA A 249 18.71 12.55 11.95
CA ALA A 249 19.84 12.91 12.86
C ALA A 249 20.88 11.79 12.89
N PHE A 250 20.40 10.53 12.83
CA PHE A 250 21.31 9.37 12.86
C PHE A 250 22.19 9.32 11.61
N ASP A 251 21.75 9.96 10.46
CA ASP A 251 22.49 9.96 9.18
C ASP A 251 23.73 10.86 9.26
N ALA A 252 23.79 11.74 10.39
CA ALA A 252 25.01 12.57 10.54
C ALA A 252 26.27 11.70 10.58
N ARG A 253 26.10 10.45 10.82
CA ARG A 253 27.26 9.53 10.90
C ARG A 253 27.87 9.28 9.52
N LEU A 254 27.07 9.53 8.51
CA LEU A 254 27.59 9.28 7.15
C LEU A 254 28.62 10.33 6.75
N ASN A 255 28.57 11.45 7.45
CA ASN A 255 29.65 12.45 7.28
C ASN A 255 30.77 12.24 8.31
N LEU A 256 31.97 11.77 7.79
CA LEU A 256 33.06 11.35 8.70
C LEU A 256 33.47 12.49 9.64
N LEU A 257 33.47 13.68 9.08
CA LEU A 257 33.93 14.81 9.94
C LEU A 257 32.86 15.18 10.96
N VAL A 258 31.63 15.47 10.42
CA VAL A 258 30.57 15.89 11.36
C VAL A 258 30.22 14.73 12.29
N GLY A 259 30.10 13.56 11.73
CA GLY A 259 29.78 12.36 12.55
C GLY A 259 30.86 12.08 13.61
N GLY A 260 32.13 12.18 13.17
CA GLY A 260 33.23 11.95 14.14
C GLY A 260 33.21 12.95 15.31
N ILE A 261 33.07 14.24 14.94
CA ILE A 261 33.08 15.27 16.01
C ILE A 261 31.88 15.07 16.94
N LEU A 262 30.75 14.79 16.43
CA LEU A 262 29.54 14.63 17.27
C LEU A 262 29.66 13.38 18.14
N ASN A 263 30.31 12.38 17.54
CA ASN A 263 30.38 11.13 18.34
C ASN A 263 31.43 11.24 19.44
N PHE A 264 32.58 11.90 19.11
CA PHE A 264 33.62 12.03 20.15
C PHE A 264 33.24 13.05 21.22
N THR A 265 32.22 13.90 20.92
CA THR A 265 31.87 14.91 21.94
C THR A 265 30.52 14.59 22.58
N LEU A 266 29.62 14.11 21.83
CA LEU A 266 28.25 14.05 22.42
C LEU A 266 27.76 12.60 22.35
N LEU A 267 28.63 11.69 21.95
CA LEU A 267 28.15 10.30 21.75
C LEU A 267 26.84 10.27 20.97
N TRP A 268 26.88 10.95 19.89
CA TRP A 268 25.68 11.27 19.09
C TRP A 268 24.97 9.98 18.65
N ASP A 269 25.63 8.99 18.18
CA ASP A 269 24.96 7.77 17.70
C ASP A 269 24.19 7.10 18.84
N LEU A 270 24.85 7.00 19.97
CA LEU A 270 24.15 6.40 21.11
C LEU A 270 22.92 7.23 21.51
N LYS A 271 23.13 8.55 21.48
CA LYS A 271 21.95 9.41 21.73
C LYS A 271 20.81 9.10 20.76
N CYS A 272 21.07 8.94 19.49
CA CYS A 272 20.03 8.61 18.51
C CYS A 272 19.39 7.25 18.83
N CYS A 273 20.19 6.26 19.25
CA CYS A 273 19.63 4.95 19.60
C CYS A 273 18.68 5.06 20.81
N ILE A 274 19.07 5.87 21.75
CA ILE A 274 18.18 6.04 22.93
C ILE A 274 16.89 6.74 22.52
N ARG A 275 16.98 7.81 21.72
CA ARG A 275 15.75 8.48 21.23
C ARG A 275 14.88 7.52 20.42
N LEU A 276 15.57 6.75 19.60
CA LEU A 276 14.80 5.77 18.80
C LEU A 276 14.12 4.74 19.71
N ASP A 277 14.80 4.30 20.74
CA ASP A 277 14.19 3.34 21.69
C ASP A 277 12.97 3.95 22.38
N GLU A 278 13.13 5.18 22.85
CA GLU A 278 11.97 5.85 23.49
C GLU A 278 10.79 6.00 22.52
N TRP A 279 11.21 6.37 21.32
CA TRP A 279 10.13 6.49 20.32
C TRP A 279 9.48 5.11 20.08
N HIS A 280 10.30 4.11 19.89
CA HIS A 280 9.76 2.77 19.57
C HIS A 280 8.81 2.30 20.67
N GLN A 281 9.06 2.48 21.94
CA GLN A 281 8.22 2.03 23.06
C GLN A 281 6.89 2.79 23.10
N SER A 282 6.87 4.01 22.60
CA SER A 282 5.64 4.80 22.78
C SER A 282 4.80 4.81 21.50
N SER A 283 5.43 4.40 20.28
CA SER A 283 4.67 4.82 19.08
C SER A 283 4.60 3.67 18.08
N ILE A 284 5.20 2.54 18.27
CA ILE A 284 5.41 1.55 17.19
C ILE A 284 4.05 0.96 16.80
N SER A 285 3.18 0.69 17.80
CA SER A 285 1.91 0.06 17.42
C SER A 285 1.07 1.01 16.55
N ASN A 286 1.08 2.26 16.88
CA ASN A 286 0.31 3.22 16.08
C ASN A 286 0.91 3.43 14.69
N VAL A 287 2.20 3.48 14.61
CA VAL A 287 2.85 3.76 13.30
C VAL A 287 2.67 2.54 12.39
N GLU A 288 2.74 1.33 12.95
CA GLU A 288 2.49 0.14 12.11
C GLU A 288 1.08 0.16 11.51
N ASN A 289 0.18 0.41 12.37
CA ASN A 289 -1.20 0.49 11.86
C ASN A 289 -1.39 1.64 10.87
N GLY A 290 -0.70 2.76 11.17
CA GLY A 290 -0.82 3.94 10.28
C GLY A 290 -0.26 3.64 8.88
N LEU A 291 0.88 2.95 8.89
CA LEU A 291 1.50 2.68 7.57
C LEU A 291 0.63 1.68 6.79
N ASP A 292 -0.07 0.73 7.49
CA ASP A 292 -0.97 -0.22 6.80
C ASP A 292 -2.24 0.47 6.31
N ARG A 293 -2.68 1.48 6.99
CA ARG A 293 -3.97 2.11 6.62
C ARG A 293 -3.84 2.88 5.31
N ILE A 294 -2.58 3.29 5.03
CA ILE A 294 -2.41 4.02 3.75
C ILE A 294 -2.80 3.10 2.59
N GLY A 295 -2.47 1.84 2.76
CA GLY A 295 -2.87 0.88 1.71
C GLY A 295 -4.40 0.82 1.53
N TYR A 296 -5.13 0.82 2.59
CA TYR A 296 -6.62 0.79 2.49
C TYR A 296 -7.13 2.04 1.75
N PHE A 297 -6.55 3.13 2.11
CA PHE A 297 -7.00 4.37 1.46
C PHE A 297 -6.66 4.36 -0.03
N GLU A 298 -5.46 3.89 -0.47
CA GLU A 298 -5.09 3.83 -1.90
C GLU A 298 -6.08 2.94 -2.67
N ASP A 299 -6.36 1.83 -1.96
CA ASP A 299 -7.37 0.97 -2.61
C ASP A 299 -8.67 1.73 -2.88
N LEU A 300 -9.21 2.44 -1.97
CA LEU A 300 -10.44 3.24 -2.19
C LEU A 300 -10.23 4.31 -3.25
N ILE A 301 -9.03 4.96 -3.21
CA ILE A 301 -8.77 6.02 -4.22
C ILE A 301 -8.75 5.39 -5.62
N SER A 302 -8.25 4.18 -5.69
CA SER A 302 -8.21 3.54 -7.02
C SER A 302 -9.62 3.37 -7.59
N VAL A 303 -10.52 2.96 -6.75
CA VAL A 303 -11.90 2.77 -7.24
C VAL A 303 -12.58 4.13 -7.43
N ALA A 304 -12.30 5.05 -6.54
CA ALA A 304 -12.89 6.41 -6.72
C ALA A 304 -12.41 7.04 -8.03
N THR A 305 -11.13 6.80 -8.32
CA THR A 305 -10.62 7.39 -9.58
C THR A 305 -11.32 6.75 -10.78
N LEU A 306 -11.56 5.43 -10.65
CA LEU A 306 -12.36 4.79 -11.72
C LEU A 306 -13.73 5.47 -11.86
N THR A 307 -14.37 5.72 -10.74
CA THR A 307 -15.70 6.37 -10.76
C THR A 307 -15.62 7.75 -11.43
N TYR A 308 -14.58 8.42 -11.09
CA TYR A 308 -14.44 9.76 -11.69
C TYR A 308 -14.17 9.66 -13.19
N ASN A 309 -13.38 8.64 -13.61
CA ASN A 309 -13.00 8.53 -15.03
C ASN A 309 -14.16 7.97 -15.87
N GLN A 310 -15.12 7.33 -15.14
CA GLN A 310 -16.26 6.75 -15.89
C GLN A 310 -17.57 7.31 -15.31
N PRO A 311 -17.94 8.52 -15.69
CA PRO A 311 -19.09 9.20 -15.08
C PRO A 311 -20.42 8.52 -15.45
N ASN A 312 -20.38 7.71 -16.56
CA ASN A 312 -21.67 7.09 -16.97
C ASN A 312 -21.84 5.72 -16.32
N TRP A 313 -20.87 5.27 -15.54
CA TRP A 313 -21.06 4.01 -14.79
C TRP A 313 -21.83 4.26 -13.49
N SER A 314 -22.58 3.20 -13.05
CA SER A 314 -23.42 3.44 -11.84
C SER A 314 -23.06 2.42 -10.75
N PHE A 315 -23.30 2.91 -9.50
CA PHE A 315 -23.08 1.96 -8.39
C PHE A 315 -24.26 0.98 -8.32
N PRO A 316 -23.91 -0.32 -8.19
CA PRO A 316 -24.99 -1.32 -8.17
C PRO A 316 -25.71 -1.36 -6.82
N THR A 317 -26.94 -1.87 -6.85
CA THR A 317 -27.68 -2.12 -5.61
C THR A 317 -27.58 -3.63 -5.27
N ILE A 318 -27.06 -3.86 -4.00
CA ILE A 318 -26.91 -5.27 -3.61
C ILE A 318 -28.16 -5.72 -2.84
N GLU A 319 -28.79 -6.86 -3.37
CA GLU A 319 -30.06 -7.29 -2.78
C GLU A 319 -29.84 -8.54 -1.93
N ASP A 320 -30.80 -8.70 -0.94
CA ASP A 320 -30.68 -9.90 -0.07
C ASP A 320 -31.25 -11.14 -0.79
N GLU A 321 -32.27 -10.88 -1.55
CA GLU A 321 -32.91 -12.02 -2.22
C GLU A 321 -32.27 -12.27 -3.59
N PHE A 322 -32.45 -13.54 -4.01
CA PHE A 322 -31.89 -13.90 -5.33
C PHE A 322 -32.40 -12.95 -6.42
N SER A 323 -31.35 -12.21 -7.05
CA SER A 323 -31.78 -11.25 -8.10
C SER A 323 -30.57 -10.81 -8.92
N PHE A 324 -30.92 -10.62 -10.21
CA PHE A 324 -29.91 -10.02 -11.11
C PHE A 324 -30.64 -9.28 -12.23
N SER A 325 -30.30 -8.00 -12.30
CA SER A 325 -30.87 -7.20 -13.40
C SER A 325 -29.91 -6.06 -13.73
N ALA A 326 -29.83 -5.83 -15.04
CA ALA A 326 -28.91 -4.76 -15.48
C ALA A 326 -29.48 -4.10 -16.74
N VAL A 327 -29.27 -2.78 -16.76
CA VAL A 327 -29.73 -2.00 -17.93
C VAL A 327 -28.50 -1.34 -18.57
N GLU A 328 -28.42 -1.54 -19.92
CA GLU A 328 -27.31 -0.99 -20.73
C GLU A 328 -25.96 -1.43 -20.15
N LEU A 329 -25.92 -2.78 -19.95
CA LEU A 329 -24.67 -3.37 -19.43
C LEU A 329 -23.60 -3.47 -20.52
N GLY A 330 -22.40 -2.96 -20.18
CA GLY A 330 -21.27 -2.98 -21.13
C GLY A 330 -20.06 -3.69 -20.51
N HIS A 331 -19.03 -3.98 -21.44
CA HIS A 331 -17.77 -4.56 -20.94
C HIS A 331 -16.74 -3.46 -20.65
N PRO A 332 -16.20 -3.41 -19.42
CA PRO A 332 -15.32 -2.29 -18.99
C PRO A 332 -14.00 -2.28 -19.76
N LEU A 333 -13.63 -3.37 -20.36
CA LEU A 333 -12.29 -3.37 -21.00
C LEU A 333 -12.41 -3.17 -22.51
N ILE A 334 -13.65 -3.07 -23.02
CA ILE A 334 -13.81 -2.81 -24.46
C ILE A 334 -13.99 -1.29 -24.67
N PRO A 335 -13.27 -0.72 -25.64
CA PRO A 335 -13.38 0.72 -25.91
C PRO A 335 -14.83 1.16 -26.16
N VAL A 336 -15.07 2.38 -25.69
CA VAL A 336 -16.47 2.89 -25.64
C VAL A 336 -17.07 2.85 -27.06
N LYS A 337 -16.26 3.12 -28.08
CA LYS A 337 -16.81 3.20 -29.46
C LYS A 337 -17.20 1.80 -29.98
N LYS A 338 -16.64 0.77 -29.37
CA LYS A 338 -16.93 -0.60 -29.85
C LYS A 338 -17.80 -1.36 -28.85
N ASN A 339 -18.08 -0.69 -27.71
CA ASN A 339 -18.78 -1.38 -26.61
C ASN A 339 -20.29 -1.40 -26.87
N VAL A 340 -20.77 -2.64 -27.07
CA VAL A 340 -22.23 -2.75 -27.26
C VAL A 340 -22.88 -3.09 -25.92
N HIS A 341 -24.00 -2.26 -25.56
CA HIS A 341 -24.64 -2.45 -24.24
C HIS A 341 -25.90 -3.30 -24.39
N ASN A 342 -26.03 -4.19 -23.33
CA ASN A 342 -27.20 -5.08 -23.35
C ASN A 342 -27.96 -5.01 -22.02
N ASN A 343 -29.28 -5.20 -22.17
CA ASN A 343 -30.06 -5.44 -20.94
C ASN A 343 -30.08 -6.92 -20.59
N PHE A 344 -30.10 -7.17 -19.20
CA PHE A 344 -30.11 -8.59 -18.81
C PHE A 344 -30.78 -8.73 -17.45
N ASN A 345 -31.69 -9.76 -17.44
CA ASN A 345 -32.35 -10.03 -16.15
C ASN A 345 -32.54 -11.54 -15.96
N VAL A 346 -32.34 -11.88 -14.63
CA VAL A 346 -32.64 -13.30 -14.34
C VAL A 346 -33.99 -13.40 -13.62
N ASP A 347 -34.57 -14.65 -13.73
CA ASP A 347 -35.87 -14.86 -13.05
C ASP A 347 -35.71 -14.79 -11.52
N THR A 348 -36.85 -14.64 -10.84
CA THR A 348 -36.82 -14.44 -9.38
C THR A 348 -36.38 -15.72 -8.66
N LYS A 349 -36.33 -16.79 -9.40
CA LYS A 349 -35.79 -18.05 -8.85
C LYS A 349 -34.65 -18.57 -9.74
N PRO A 350 -33.74 -19.36 -9.09
CA PRO A 350 -32.59 -19.84 -9.87
C PRO A 350 -33.02 -20.66 -11.10
N THR A 351 -32.44 -20.20 -12.25
CA THR A 351 -32.78 -20.89 -13.51
C THR A 351 -31.50 -21.16 -14.30
N VAL A 352 -31.74 -22.03 -15.24
CA VAL A 352 -30.67 -22.16 -16.26
C VAL A 352 -31.05 -21.33 -17.50
N ASP A 353 -30.21 -20.29 -17.74
CA ASP A 353 -30.48 -19.45 -18.92
C ASP A 353 -29.54 -19.86 -20.06
N ILE A 354 -30.19 -20.24 -21.20
CA ILE A 354 -29.37 -20.68 -22.34
C ILE A 354 -29.28 -19.53 -23.36
N ILE A 355 -27.97 -19.18 -23.62
CA ILE A 355 -27.75 -18.13 -24.64
C ILE A 355 -27.34 -18.80 -25.96
N THR A 356 -28.21 -18.57 -26.99
CA THR A 356 -27.90 -19.22 -28.29
C THR A 356 -27.63 -18.13 -29.34
N GLY A 357 -26.92 -18.51 -30.37
CA GLY A 357 -26.59 -17.57 -31.46
C GLY A 357 -25.33 -18.05 -32.21
N SER A 358 -25.04 -17.42 -33.41
CA SER A 358 -23.89 -17.83 -34.23
C SER A 358 -22.56 -17.60 -33.50
N ASN A 359 -21.44 -18.31 -33.82
CA ASN A 359 -20.05 -18.31 -33.28
C ASN A 359 -19.33 -17.00 -33.62
N MET A 360 -20.01 -15.83 -33.36
CA MET A 360 -19.41 -14.48 -33.48
C MET A 360 -20.46 -13.43 -33.09
N ALA A 361 -21.42 -13.94 -32.49
CA ALA A 361 -22.53 -13.03 -32.15
C ALA A 361 -22.24 -12.36 -30.80
N GLY A 362 -21.00 -12.83 -30.20
CA GLY A 362 -20.58 -12.11 -28.98
C GLY A 362 -21.13 -12.80 -27.72
N LYS A 363 -21.45 -14.04 -27.80
CA LYS A 363 -22.04 -14.70 -26.61
C LYS A 363 -21.00 -14.79 -25.48
N SER A 364 -19.75 -15.21 -25.83
CA SER A 364 -18.75 -15.30 -24.76
C SER A 364 -18.41 -13.91 -24.19
N THR A 365 -18.42 -12.97 -25.13
CA THR A 365 -18.17 -11.59 -24.64
C THR A 365 -19.29 -11.13 -23.69
N PHE A 366 -20.46 -11.48 -24.01
CA PHE A 366 -21.57 -11.07 -23.14
C PHE A 366 -21.42 -11.72 -21.75
N LEU A 367 -21.11 -13.07 -21.68
CA LEU A 367 -20.97 -13.74 -20.37
C LEU A 367 -19.81 -13.12 -19.58
N ARG A 368 -18.76 -12.75 -20.31
CA ARG A 368 -17.66 -12.06 -19.60
C ARG A 368 -18.08 -10.68 -19.11
N THR A 369 -18.94 -10.06 -19.91
CA THR A 369 -19.42 -8.72 -19.49
C THR A 369 -20.25 -8.84 -18.19
N VAL A 370 -21.05 -9.83 -18.13
CA VAL A 370 -21.86 -9.99 -16.90
C VAL A 370 -20.92 -10.31 -15.73
N GLY A 371 -19.99 -11.27 -15.94
CA GLY A 371 -19.10 -11.72 -14.85
C GLY A 371 -18.20 -10.57 -14.33
N ILE A 372 -17.64 -9.90 -15.24
CA ILE A 372 -16.67 -8.86 -14.80
C ILE A 372 -17.41 -7.73 -14.07
N ASN A 373 -18.64 -7.36 -14.49
CA ASN A 373 -19.38 -6.30 -13.76
C ASN A 373 -19.85 -6.81 -12.39
N MET A 374 -20.05 -8.17 -12.31
CA MET A 374 -20.32 -8.70 -10.96
C MET A 374 -19.11 -8.53 -10.05
N VAL A 375 -17.94 -8.75 -10.61
CA VAL A 375 -16.71 -8.57 -9.80
C VAL A 375 -16.58 -7.11 -9.36
N LEU A 376 -16.88 -6.15 -10.28
CA LEU A 376 -16.84 -4.72 -9.87
C LEU A 376 -17.86 -4.45 -8.77
N ALA A 377 -19.03 -5.05 -8.97
CA ALA A 377 -20.08 -4.79 -7.97
C ALA A 377 -19.67 -5.31 -6.58
N TYR A 378 -19.03 -6.49 -6.57
CA TYR A 378 -18.69 -7.09 -5.27
C TYR A 378 -17.49 -6.38 -4.64
N ALA A 379 -16.78 -5.64 -5.50
CA ALA A 379 -15.63 -4.90 -4.95
C ALA A 379 -16.03 -3.50 -4.48
N GLY A 380 -17.39 -3.22 -4.59
CA GLY A 380 -17.87 -1.89 -4.16
C GLY A 380 -17.55 -0.80 -5.17
N ALA A 381 -17.25 -1.21 -6.44
CA ALA A 381 -16.93 -0.22 -7.50
C ALA A 381 -18.15 0.05 -8.38
N PRO A 382 -18.11 1.19 -9.15
CA PRO A 382 -19.17 1.38 -10.15
C PRO A 382 -19.09 0.34 -11.27
N VAL A 383 -20.31 -0.03 -11.69
CA VAL A 383 -20.35 -1.06 -12.76
C VAL A 383 -20.59 -0.37 -14.11
N CYS A 384 -20.01 -0.98 -15.15
CA CYS A 384 -20.21 -0.44 -16.53
C CYS A 384 -21.63 -0.71 -17.02
N ALA A 385 -22.56 -0.02 -16.37
CA ALA A 385 -23.98 -0.12 -16.72
C ALA A 385 -24.72 1.14 -16.25
N GLN A 386 -25.85 1.33 -16.93
CA GLN A 386 -26.69 2.44 -16.41
C GLN A 386 -27.32 2.09 -15.06
N LYS A 387 -27.75 0.86 -14.91
CA LYS A 387 -28.33 0.38 -13.62
C LYS A 387 -28.05 -1.11 -13.48
N MET A 388 -27.70 -1.45 -12.23
CA MET A 388 -27.50 -2.89 -11.97
C MET A 388 -27.92 -3.20 -10.53
N LYS A 389 -28.71 -4.31 -10.43
CA LYS A 389 -29.10 -4.85 -9.12
C LYS A 389 -28.78 -6.34 -9.07
N LEU A 390 -28.26 -6.73 -7.91
CA LEU A 390 -27.94 -8.16 -7.87
C LEU A 390 -27.71 -8.59 -6.42
N SER A 391 -28.04 -9.88 -6.16
CA SER A 391 -27.59 -10.47 -4.89
C SER A 391 -26.17 -11.01 -5.03
N ILE A 392 -25.56 -11.45 -3.91
CA ILE A 392 -24.16 -11.92 -4.00
C ILE A 392 -24.16 -13.39 -4.46
N TYR A 393 -23.41 -13.59 -5.68
CA TYR A 393 -23.31 -14.92 -6.32
C TYR A 393 -21.90 -15.47 -6.09
N LYS A 394 -21.97 -16.82 -6.12
CA LYS A 394 -20.64 -17.44 -6.38
C LYS A 394 -20.41 -17.54 -7.90
N ILE A 395 -19.24 -16.88 -8.34
CA ILE A 395 -19.02 -16.84 -9.81
C ILE A 395 -18.14 -18.04 -10.19
N LEU A 396 -18.69 -18.83 -11.14
CA LEU A 396 -17.90 -19.93 -11.72
C LEU A 396 -17.92 -19.83 -13.25
N THR A 397 -16.62 -19.91 -13.77
CA THR A 397 -16.58 -19.74 -15.25
C THR A 397 -15.75 -20.89 -15.84
N TYR A 398 -16.24 -21.30 -16.97
CA TYR A 398 -15.47 -22.24 -17.83
C TYR A 398 -15.57 -21.78 -19.30
N MET A 399 -14.64 -20.93 -19.72
CA MET A 399 -14.80 -20.31 -21.07
C MET A 399 -13.53 -20.53 -21.88
N ARG A 400 -12.37 -20.79 -21.21
CA ARG A 400 -11.13 -21.04 -21.97
C ARG A 400 -10.82 -22.54 -21.95
N ILE A 401 -10.84 -23.14 -23.16
CA ILE A 401 -10.38 -24.56 -23.17
C ILE A 401 -8.88 -24.58 -23.49
N LYS A 402 -8.11 -24.66 -22.44
CA LYS A 402 -6.68 -24.82 -22.81
C LYS A 402 -6.34 -26.31 -22.98
N ASP A 403 -6.14 -26.67 -24.26
CA ASP A 403 -5.64 -28.01 -24.67
C ASP A 403 -4.39 -28.40 -23.87
N SER A 404 -4.44 -29.02 -22.69
CA SER A 404 -3.23 -29.65 -22.10
C SER A 404 -2.83 -30.90 -22.91
N LEU A 405 -2.32 -30.72 -24.09
CA LEU A 405 -1.74 -31.85 -24.83
C LEU A 405 -1.03 -32.82 -23.88
N ASN A 406 -0.95 -32.56 -22.54
CA ASN A 406 -0.28 -33.54 -21.65
C ASN A 406 -1.29 -34.31 -20.80
N GLU A 407 -2.59 -34.03 -21.06
CA GLU A 407 -3.57 -34.78 -20.22
C GLU A 407 -4.47 -35.63 -21.14
N LEU A 408 -4.11 -35.76 -22.48
CA LEU A 408 -4.89 -36.67 -23.34
C LEU A 408 -4.01 -37.85 -23.74
N THR A 409 -3.11 -38.44 -22.84
CA THR A 409 -2.74 -39.84 -23.15
C THR A 409 -3.48 -40.80 -22.22
N TYR A 410 -4.79 -40.80 -22.15
CA TYR A 410 -5.40 -42.13 -21.92
C TYR A 410 -6.90 -42.04 -22.21
N THR A 411 -7.27 -41.92 -23.44
CA THR A 411 -8.64 -42.40 -23.80
C THR A 411 -8.51 -43.71 -24.60
N HIS A 412 -8.52 -44.94 -23.88
CA HIS A 412 -9.55 -45.93 -24.27
C HIS A 412 -9.77 -46.92 -23.12
N PRO A 413 -10.87 -46.94 -22.22
CA PRO A 413 -11.00 -48.30 -21.66
C PRO A 413 -12.05 -49.13 -22.40
N ASN A 414 -11.52 -50.05 -23.36
CA ASN A 414 -11.84 -51.47 -23.62
C ASN A 414 -13.05 -51.94 -22.82
N LYS A 415 -14.29 -51.82 -23.39
CA LYS A 415 -15.40 -52.79 -23.50
C LYS A 415 -14.93 -54.23 -23.31
N ASN A 416 -14.89 -54.73 -22.05
CA ASN A 416 -15.28 -56.12 -21.71
C ASN A 416 -14.68 -56.50 -20.36
N SER A 417 -15.49 -56.44 -19.31
CA SER A 417 -15.43 -57.61 -18.40
C SER A 417 -16.26 -57.31 -17.14
N SER A 418 -17.54 -57.86 -17.11
CA SER A 418 -18.27 -58.70 -16.14
C SER A 418 -17.47 -58.89 -14.84
N VAL A 419 -18.08 -58.29 -13.73
CA VAL A 419 -18.06 -59.10 -12.49
C VAL A 419 -18.76 -58.29 -11.39
N SER A 420 -20.02 -58.75 -11.06
CA SER A 420 -20.82 -59.38 -9.98
C SER A 420 -20.49 -58.76 -8.61
N TYR A 421 -21.51 -58.10 -8.06
CA TYR A 421 -22.22 -57.80 -6.80
C TYR A 421 -21.80 -58.75 -5.68
N HIS A 422 -21.16 -58.21 -4.58
CA HIS A 422 -21.43 -58.70 -3.20
C HIS A 422 -21.32 -57.53 -2.21
N HIS A 423 -22.49 -57.19 -1.57
CA HIS A 423 -23.18 -57.05 -0.27
C HIS A 423 -22.23 -56.52 0.81
N GLN A 424 -22.59 -55.35 1.28
CA GLN A 424 -23.10 -54.87 2.58
C GLN A 424 -23.07 -53.33 2.59
#